data_AF-A0A7W7S2W2-F1
#
_entry.id   AF-A0A7W7S2W2-F1
#
_cell.length_a   1.000
_cell.length_b   1.000
_cell.length_c   1.000
_cell.angle_alpha   90.00
_cell.angle_beta   90.00
_cell.angle_gamma   90.00
#
_symmetry.space_group_name_H-M   'P 1'
#
loop_
_entity.id
_entity.type
_entity.pdbx_description
1 polymer ?
#
loop_
_entity_poly.entity_id
_entity_poly.type
_entity_poly.pdbx_seq_one_letter_code
_entity_poly.pdbx_strand_id
1 'polypeptide(L)'
;MLRRHRFGVPALLIMSVYVVAVAVAAVIALTVGDLGALWRLTLFTEVDEGVAVTWPNVLILVLAGMAWAWALWQSLRGPLAGLPPELDRDARRLRVALYAAVASWLFYFLMSSWPWWVAVLDAVVMWAVVVLFQPVLVRNLKHADHARAAGVLAYGGAAAAEVLDVLDWPVPRWLPLVCGLAGLIWMVLVLRAQRRDGRWQRTTVLYGVASLVGFGSVGWLLASEGNVYDDAMTAADALMMIWLARSAHELADPRHQLAPPSPLPAQPQS
;
A
#
# COMPACT_ATOMS: atom_id res chain seq x y z
N MET A 1 -0.39 -11.43 28.56
CA MET A 1 -1.43 -12.04 27.69
C MET A 1 -1.00 -11.92 26.24
N LEU A 2 -0.79 -13.03 25.54
CA LEU A 2 -0.46 -13.07 24.11
C LEU A 2 -1.60 -12.45 23.29
N ARG A 3 -1.34 -11.31 22.65
CA ARG A 3 -2.32 -10.60 21.83
C ARG A 3 -2.59 -11.41 20.57
N ARG A 4 -3.81 -11.94 20.45
CA ARG A 4 -4.25 -12.67 19.25
C ARG A 4 -4.79 -11.67 18.22
N HIS A 5 -4.41 -11.86 16.96
CA HIS A 5 -5.01 -11.16 15.82
C HIS A 5 -6.28 -11.91 15.41
N ARG A 6 -7.35 -11.19 15.05
CA ARG A 6 -8.65 -11.82 14.74
C ARG A 6 -8.58 -12.77 13.54
N PHE A 7 -7.76 -12.44 12.55
CA PHE A 7 -7.62 -13.20 11.31
C PHE A 7 -6.20 -13.78 11.14
N GLY A 8 -5.48 -13.98 12.25
CA GLY A 8 -4.10 -14.47 12.20
C GLY A 8 -3.97 -15.87 11.59
N VAL A 9 -4.90 -16.79 11.80
CA VAL A 9 -4.82 -18.13 11.20
C VAL A 9 -5.08 -18.11 9.67
N PRO A 10 -6.21 -17.56 9.17
CA PRO A 10 -6.46 -17.56 7.73
C PRO A 10 -5.41 -16.77 6.95
N ALA A 11 -4.91 -15.67 7.51
CA ALA A 11 -3.84 -14.91 6.89
C ALA A 11 -2.52 -15.71 6.80
N LEU A 12 -2.20 -16.57 7.78
CA LEU A 12 -1.00 -17.42 7.72
C LEU A 12 -1.17 -18.48 6.64
N LEU A 13 -2.37 -19.06 6.51
CA LEU A 13 -2.64 -20.06 5.48
C LEU A 13 -2.48 -19.46 4.08
N ILE A 14 -3.07 -18.30 3.81
CA ILE A 14 -2.96 -17.62 2.50
C ILE A 14 -1.50 -17.27 2.20
N MET A 15 -0.78 -16.69 3.18
CA MET A 15 0.64 -16.39 3.02
C MET A 15 1.48 -17.64 2.77
N SER A 16 1.20 -18.75 3.46
CA SER A 16 1.92 -20.02 3.28
C SER A 16 1.70 -20.59 1.88
N VAL A 17 0.45 -20.58 1.41
CA VAL A 17 0.11 -21.03 0.04
C VAL A 17 0.86 -20.21 -0.99
N TYR A 18 0.89 -18.88 -0.83
CA TYR A 18 1.61 -17.98 -1.72
C TYR A 18 3.14 -18.23 -1.70
N VAL A 19 3.75 -18.42 -0.52
CA VAL A 19 5.17 -18.75 -0.40
C VAL A 19 5.50 -20.08 -1.09
N VAL A 20 4.63 -21.09 -0.95
CA VAL A 20 4.79 -22.37 -1.65
C VAL A 20 4.72 -22.17 -3.17
N ALA A 21 3.77 -21.37 -3.66
CA ALA A 21 3.67 -21.07 -5.09
C ALA A 21 4.94 -20.39 -5.63
N VAL A 22 5.48 -19.40 -4.92
CA VAL A 22 6.75 -18.73 -5.27
C VAL A 22 7.91 -19.73 -5.28
N ALA A 23 8.00 -20.60 -4.27
CA ALA A 23 9.06 -21.61 -4.19
C ALA A 23 8.99 -22.62 -5.35
N VAL A 24 7.78 -23.11 -5.68
CA VAL A 24 7.56 -24.01 -6.83
C VAL A 24 7.95 -23.32 -8.14
N ALA A 25 7.51 -22.07 -8.34
CA ALA A 25 7.86 -21.31 -9.53
C ALA A 25 9.38 -21.08 -9.66
N ALA A 26 10.08 -20.84 -8.54
CA ALA A 26 11.54 -20.71 -8.53
C ALA A 26 12.25 -22.02 -8.90
N VAL A 27 11.76 -23.17 -8.43
CA VAL A 27 12.29 -24.48 -8.84
C VAL A 27 12.07 -24.72 -10.33
N ILE A 28 10.87 -24.41 -10.84
CA ILE A 28 10.57 -24.51 -12.28
C ILE A 28 11.53 -23.63 -13.08
N ALA A 29 11.74 -22.38 -12.68
CA ALA A 29 12.68 -21.48 -13.35
C ALA A 29 14.10 -22.07 -13.40
N LEU A 30 14.60 -22.62 -12.30
CA LEU A 30 15.96 -23.17 -12.25
C LEU A 30 16.13 -24.48 -13.03
N THR A 31 15.07 -25.29 -13.13
CA THR A 31 15.14 -26.63 -13.75
C THR A 31 14.76 -26.62 -15.23
N VAL A 32 13.75 -25.85 -15.60
CA VAL A 32 13.18 -25.78 -16.96
C VAL A 32 13.75 -24.59 -17.73
N GLY A 33 14.25 -23.57 -17.04
CA GLY A 33 14.67 -22.31 -17.67
C GLY A 33 13.48 -21.40 -18.02
N ASP A 34 12.35 -21.52 -17.32
CA ASP A 34 11.16 -20.69 -17.54
C ASP A 34 10.90 -19.76 -16.34
N LEU A 35 11.14 -18.46 -16.53
CA LEU A 35 10.88 -17.42 -15.52
C LEU A 35 9.41 -16.98 -15.46
N GLY A 36 8.58 -17.36 -16.44
CA GLY A 36 7.20 -16.89 -16.61
C GLY A 36 6.39 -16.92 -15.33
N ALA A 37 6.28 -18.09 -14.72
CA ALA A 37 5.50 -18.27 -13.51
C ALA A 37 6.05 -17.48 -12.31
N LEU A 38 7.37 -17.44 -12.13
CA LEU A 38 7.99 -16.76 -11.00
C LEU A 38 7.83 -15.25 -11.15
N TRP A 39 8.20 -14.72 -12.32
CA TRP A 39 8.10 -13.30 -12.67
C TRP A 39 6.69 -12.77 -12.44
N ARG A 40 5.69 -13.49 -12.96
CA ARG A 40 4.29 -13.11 -12.82
C ARG A 40 3.80 -13.14 -11.38
N LEU A 41 4.20 -14.14 -10.60
CA LEU A 41 3.82 -14.23 -9.18
C LEU A 41 4.43 -13.10 -8.35
N THR A 42 5.58 -12.55 -8.76
CA THR A 42 6.34 -11.61 -7.94
C THR A 42 6.18 -10.16 -8.39
N LEU A 43 6.05 -9.92 -9.70
CA LEU A 43 5.97 -8.59 -10.33
C LEU A 43 4.57 -8.26 -10.90
N PHE A 44 3.67 -9.26 -11.00
CA PHE A 44 2.32 -9.13 -11.58
C PHE A 44 2.27 -8.63 -13.03
N THR A 45 3.36 -8.83 -13.76
CA THR A 45 3.48 -8.54 -15.18
C THR A 45 3.88 -9.81 -15.95
N GLU A 46 3.78 -9.75 -17.28
CA GLU A 46 4.38 -10.80 -18.12
C GLU A 46 5.90 -10.60 -18.19
N VAL A 47 6.63 -11.68 -18.46
CA VAL A 47 8.10 -11.64 -18.59
C VAL A 47 8.49 -10.77 -19.77
N ASP A 48 9.42 -9.84 -19.54
CA ASP A 48 10.03 -9.05 -20.60
C ASP A 48 10.85 -9.92 -21.56
N GLU A 49 10.69 -9.67 -22.86
CA GLU A 49 11.45 -10.37 -23.90
C GLU A 49 12.96 -10.11 -23.71
N GLY A 50 13.72 -11.18 -23.47
CA GLY A 50 15.18 -11.12 -23.36
C GLY A 50 15.76 -11.22 -21.95
N VAL A 51 14.93 -11.36 -20.91
CA VAL A 51 15.44 -11.64 -19.56
C VAL A 51 16.00 -13.06 -19.47
N ALA A 52 17.30 -13.17 -19.21
CA ALA A 52 17.97 -14.46 -19.05
C ALA A 52 17.61 -15.14 -17.73
N VAL A 53 17.40 -16.46 -17.77
CA VAL A 53 17.20 -17.26 -16.55
C VAL A 53 18.54 -17.50 -15.87
N THR A 54 18.86 -16.59 -14.96
CA THR A 54 20.09 -16.63 -14.17
C THR A 54 19.75 -16.79 -12.70
N TRP A 55 20.61 -17.46 -11.93
CA TRP A 55 20.40 -17.63 -10.49
C TRP A 55 20.23 -16.29 -9.73
N PRO A 56 20.88 -15.16 -10.11
CA PRO A 56 20.62 -13.87 -9.48
C PRO A 56 19.20 -13.36 -9.74
N ASN A 57 18.71 -13.46 -11.00
CA ASN A 57 17.36 -13.03 -11.34
C ASN A 57 16.30 -13.83 -10.55
N VAL A 58 16.48 -15.16 -10.47
CA VAL A 58 15.60 -16.02 -9.65
C VAL A 58 15.64 -15.57 -8.18
N LEU A 59 16.82 -15.29 -7.63
CA LEU A 59 16.96 -14.85 -6.24
C LEU A 59 16.24 -13.51 -5.99
N ILE A 60 16.38 -12.54 -6.88
CA ILE A 60 15.73 -11.23 -6.72
C ILE A 60 14.21 -11.37 -6.79
N LEU A 61 13.68 -12.12 -7.75
CA LEU A 61 12.23 -12.37 -7.84
C LEU A 61 11.72 -13.10 -6.60
N VAL A 62 12.45 -14.08 -6.07
CA VAL A 62 12.08 -14.75 -4.81
C VAL A 62 12.03 -13.74 -3.65
N LEU A 63 12.99 -12.81 -3.56
CA LEU A 63 12.97 -11.76 -2.53
C LEU A 63 11.78 -10.81 -2.71
N ALA A 64 11.46 -10.41 -3.94
CA ALA A 64 10.25 -9.62 -4.24
C ALA A 64 8.98 -10.38 -3.84
N GLY A 65 8.91 -11.68 -4.16
CA GLY A 65 7.86 -12.59 -3.70
C GLY A 65 7.76 -12.62 -2.18
N MET A 66 8.87 -12.72 -1.45
CA MET A 66 8.84 -12.68 0.02
C MET A 66 8.33 -11.35 0.57
N ALA A 67 8.63 -10.22 -0.09
CA ALA A 67 8.07 -8.92 0.28
C ALA A 67 6.54 -8.90 0.13
N TRP A 68 5.99 -9.45 -0.94
CA TRP A 68 4.54 -9.62 -1.12
C TRP A 68 3.91 -10.60 -0.15
N ALA A 69 4.57 -11.73 0.13
CA ALA A 69 4.10 -12.69 1.13
C ALA A 69 3.95 -12.01 2.49
N TRP A 70 4.92 -11.17 2.85
CA TRP A 70 4.87 -10.34 4.04
C TRP A 70 3.75 -9.30 3.98
N ALA A 71 3.55 -8.63 2.84
CA ALA A 71 2.46 -7.66 2.65
C ALA A 71 1.08 -8.29 2.80
N LEU A 72 0.86 -9.47 2.21
CA LEU A 72 -0.36 -10.27 2.35
C LEU A 72 -0.61 -10.62 3.81
N TRP A 73 0.41 -11.12 4.51
CA TRP A 73 0.30 -11.43 5.94
C TRP A 73 -0.08 -10.21 6.79
N GLN A 74 0.61 -9.08 6.58
CA GLN A 74 0.35 -7.83 7.31
C GLN A 74 -1.04 -7.27 7.04
N SER A 75 -1.55 -7.46 5.82
CA SER A 75 -2.85 -6.97 5.36
C SER A 75 -3.99 -7.83 5.88
N LEU A 76 -3.86 -9.16 5.78
CA LEU A 76 -4.93 -10.10 6.09
C LEU A 76 -5.06 -10.43 7.58
N ARG A 77 -4.00 -10.26 8.38
CA ARG A 77 -4.06 -10.59 9.84
C ARG A 77 -5.14 -9.81 10.60
N GLY A 78 -5.57 -8.66 10.06
CA GLY A 78 -6.58 -7.79 10.64
C GLY A 78 -6.11 -7.02 11.88
N PRO A 79 -7.01 -6.22 12.49
CA PRO A 79 -6.71 -5.50 13.72
C PRO A 79 -6.54 -6.45 14.91
N LEU A 80 -5.91 -5.94 15.97
CA LEU A 80 -5.75 -6.65 17.24
C LEU A 80 -7.13 -7.03 17.81
N ALA A 81 -7.25 -8.23 18.39
CA ALA A 81 -8.47 -8.63 19.07
C ALA A 81 -8.71 -7.76 20.31
N GLY A 82 -9.95 -7.28 20.47
CA GLY A 82 -10.39 -6.38 21.54
C GLY A 82 -11.77 -5.79 21.22
N LEU A 83 -12.38 -5.10 22.18
CA LEU A 83 -13.62 -4.37 21.96
C LEU A 83 -13.34 -3.27 20.90
N PRO A 84 -14.09 -3.20 19.78
CA PRO A 84 -13.86 -2.17 18.78
C PRO A 84 -14.03 -0.78 19.42
N PRO A 85 -13.10 0.16 19.20
CA PRO A 85 -13.32 1.52 19.64
C PRO A 85 -14.50 2.14 18.90
N GLU A 86 -15.23 3.03 19.57
CA GLU A 86 -16.21 3.88 18.91
C GLU A 86 -15.49 4.78 17.90
N LEU A 87 -15.60 4.41 16.62
CA LEU A 87 -15.05 5.15 15.51
C LEU A 87 -16.04 6.22 15.07
N ASP A 88 -15.54 7.45 14.98
CA ASP A 88 -16.24 8.52 14.27
C ASP A 88 -16.54 8.10 12.81
N ARG A 89 -17.62 8.64 12.24
CA ARG A 89 -18.10 8.31 10.89
C ARG A 89 -17.02 8.50 9.84
N ASP A 90 -16.22 9.56 9.97
CA ASP A 90 -15.15 9.86 9.02
C ASP A 90 -13.98 8.89 9.14
N ALA A 91 -13.57 8.54 10.37
CA ALA A 91 -12.53 7.53 10.59
C ALA A 91 -12.93 6.15 10.06
N ARG A 92 -14.21 5.78 10.21
CA ARG A 92 -14.76 4.55 9.64
C ARG A 92 -14.74 4.57 8.10
N ARG A 93 -15.13 5.68 7.47
CA ARG A 93 -15.08 5.83 6.00
C ARG A 93 -13.65 5.73 5.48
N LEU A 94 -12.71 6.45 6.11
CA LEU A 94 -11.30 6.37 5.76
C LEU A 94 -10.77 4.94 5.90
N ARG A 95 -11.11 4.25 7.00
CA ARG A 95 -10.73 2.85 7.19
C ARG A 95 -11.25 1.95 6.08
N VAL A 96 -12.50 2.11 5.66
CA VAL A 96 -13.07 1.36 4.53
C VAL A 96 -12.33 1.67 3.23
N ALA A 97 -12.02 2.93 2.95
CA ALA A 97 -11.28 3.31 1.75
C ALA A 97 -9.85 2.75 1.74
N LEU A 98 -9.16 2.75 2.87
CA LEU A 98 -7.83 2.13 2.99
C LEU A 98 -7.89 0.61 2.75
N TYR A 99 -8.90 -0.08 3.27
CA TYR A 99 -9.09 -1.50 2.95
C TYR A 99 -9.50 -1.74 1.50
N ALA A 100 -10.30 -0.86 0.91
CA ALA A 100 -10.65 -0.93 -0.49
C ALA A 100 -9.41 -0.77 -1.38
N ALA A 101 -8.48 0.12 -1.02
CA ALA A 101 -7.19 0.27 -1.71
C ALA A 101 -6.32 -0.99 -1.57
N VAL A 102 -6.23 -1.56 -0.37
CA VAL A 102 -5.54 -2.85 -0.19
C VAL A 102 -6.21 -3.97 -1.00
N ALA A 103 -7.53 -3.95 -1.13
CA ALA A 103 -8.28 -4.94 -1.90
C ALA A 103 -8.13 -4.72 -3.42
N SER A 104 -8.09 -3.49 -3.93
CA SER A 104 -7.78 -3.20 -5.34
C SER A 104 -6.42 -3.80 -5.70
N TRP A 105 -5.45 -3.70 -4.79
CA TRP A 105 -4.12 -4.28 -4.93
C TRP A 105 -4.13 -5.81 -4.91
N LEU A 106 -5.03 -6.44 -4.17
CA LEU A 106 -5.18 -7.90 -4.20
C LEU A 106 -5.74 -8.43 -5.52
N PHE A 107 -6.53 -7.62 -6.25
CA PHE A 107 -6.91 -8.00 -7.61
C PHE A 107 -5.69 -8.15 -8.51
N TYR A 108 -4.55 -7.53 -8.15
CA TYR A 108 -3.34 -7.67 -8.94
C TYR A 108 -2.80 -9.10 -9.02
N PHE A 109 -3.09 -9.91 -8.00
CA PHE A 109 -2.68 -11.31 -7.96
C PHE A 109 -3.57 -12.22 -8.83
N LEU A 110 -4.79 -11.80 -9.17
CA LEU A 110 -5.82 -12.67 -9.72
C LEU A 110 -5.91 -12.62 -11.25
N MET A 111 -5.51 -11.53 -11.90
CA MET A 111 -5.73 -11.32 -13.33
C MET A 111 -4.44 -11.42 -14.14
N SER A 112 -4.56 -12.11 -15.29
CA SER A 112 -3.45 -12.39 -16.21
C SER A 112 -3.05 -11.24 -17.09
N SER A 113 -4.05 -10.48 -17.52
CA SER A 113 -3.92 -9.42 -18.49
C SER A 113 -4.74 -8.29 -17.93
N TRP A 114 -4.10 -7.17 -17.67
CA TRP A 114 -4.71 -6.04 -17.00
C TRP A 114 -5.66 -5.31 -17.92
N PRO A 115 -6.97 -5.32 -17.63
CA PRO A 115 -7.85 -4.37 -18.26
C PRO A 115 -7.48 -2.97 -17.78
N TRP A 116 -7.39 -2.01 -18.70
CA TRP A 116 -7.14 -0.59 -18.41
C TRP A 116 -8.05 -0.03 -17.29
N TRP A 117 -9.29 -0.52 -17.18
CA TRP A 117 -10.25 -0.03 -16.20
C TRP A 117 -9.84 -0.35 -14.76
N VAL A 118 -8.97 -1.34 -14.52
CA VAL A 118 -8.50 -1.66 -13.17
C VAL A 118 -7.51 -0.60 -12.69
N ALA A 119 -6.65 -0.07 -13.56
CA ALA A 119 -5.76 1.05 -13.23
C ALA A 119 -6.58 2.31 -12.88
N VAL A 120 -7.65 2.57 -13.64
CA VAL A 120 -8.62 3.64 -13.34
C VAL A 120 -9.30 3.40 -11.99
N LEU A 121 -9.73 2.17 -11.72
CA LEU A 121 -10.37 1.80 -10.45
C LEU A 121 -9.41 2.03 -9.27
N ASP A 122 -8.16 1.59 -9.38
CA ASP A 122 -7.15 1.80 -8.34
C ASP A 122 -6.90 3.28 -8.07
N ALA A 123 -6.72 4.07 -9.13
CA ALA A 123 -6.56 5.51 -9.04
C ALA A 123 -7.78 6.19 -8.40
N VAL A 124 -9.01 5.77 -8.73
CA VAL A 124 -10.24 6.29 -8.11
C VAL A 124 -10.34 5.92 -6.63
N VAL A 125 -9.96 4.68 -6.27
CA VAL A 125 -9.96 4.24 -4.87
C VAL A 125 -8.92 5.03 -4.06
N MET A 126 -7.72 5.22 -4.59
CA MET A 126 -6.68 6.05 -3.95
C MET A 126 -7.09 7.52 -3.89
N TRP A 127 -7.78 8.04 -4.90
CA TRP A 127 -8.38 9.37 -4.84
C TRP A 127 -9.41 9.49 -3.70
N ALA A 128 -10.25 8.47 -3.49
CA ALA A 128 -11.15 8.42 -2.34
C ALA A 128 -10.37 8.41 -1.01
N VAL A 129 -9.25 7.67 -0.92
CA VAL A 129 -8.34 7.71 0.24
C VAL A 129 -7.85 9.13 0.50
N VAL A 130 -7.38 9.86 -0.53
CA VAL A 130 -6.94 11.26 -0.41
C VAL A 130 -8.03 12.14 0.22
N VAL A 131 -9.24 12.09 -0.32
CA VAL A 131 -10.36 12.93 0.13
C VAL A 131 -10.73 12.59 1.58
N LEU A 132 -10.80 11.30 1.90
CA LEU A 132 -11.17 10.83 3.24
C LEU A 132 -10.04 10.98 4.26
N PHE A 133 -8.81 11.20 3.83
CA PHE A 133 -7.71 11.53 4.73
C PHE A 133 -7.78 12.97 5.24
N GLN A 134 -8.53 13.85 4.58
CA GLN A 134 -8.55 15.29 4.89
C GLN A 134 -8.87 15.63 6.36
N PRO A 135 -9.86 15.00 7.03
CA PRO A 135 -10.14 15.26 8.44
C PRO A 135 -8.95 14.96 9.38
N VAL A 136 -8.09 14.01 9.00
CA VAL A 136 -6.84 13.71 9.72
C VAL A 136 -5.79 14.79 9.49
N LEU A 137 -5.69 15.30 8.26
CA LEU A 137 -4.71 16.31 7.86
C LEU A 137 -5.00 17.66 8.51
N VAL A 138 -6.26 18.12 8.48
CA VAL A 138 -6.66 19.44 9.01
C VAL A 138 -6.29 19.61 10.49
N ARG A 139 -6.31 18.54 11.28
CA ARG A 139 -5.97 18.58 12.71
C ARG A 139 -4.46 18.78 12.96
N ASN A 140 -3.60 18.36 12.04
CA ASN A 140 -2.15 18.22 12.28
C ASN A 140 -1.24 18.98 11.29
N LEU A 141 -1.83 19.51 10.21
CA LEU A 141 -1.13 20.26 9.17
C LEU A 141 -1.85 21.58 8.90
N LYS A 142 -1.10 22.68 8.99
CA LYS A 142 -1.55 24.01 8.57
C LYS A 142 -1.97 24.09 7.10
N HIS A 143 -1.36 23.25 6.25
CA HIS A 143 -1.54 23.28 4.79
C HIS A 143 -2.25 22.01 4.30
N ALA A 144 -3.27 21.54 5.02
CA ALA A 144 -4.01 20.33 4.65
C ALA A 144 -4.61 20.41 3.24
N ASP A 145 -5.01 21.59 2.78
CA ASP A 145 -5.53 21.78 1.42
C ASP A 145 -4.48 21.52 0.33
N HIS A 146 -3.20 21.77 0.62
CA HIS A 146 -2.12 21.47 -0.34
C HIS A 146 -1.91 19.97 -0.47
N ALA A 147 -2.01 19.23 0.64
CA ALA A 147 -1.99 17.77 0.60
C ALA A 147 -3.17 17.26 -0.23
N ARG A 148 -4.39 17.72 0.04
CA ARG A 148 -5.55 17.33 -0.76
C ARG A 148 -5.36 17.65 -2.24
N ALA A 149 -4.94 18.86 -2.60
CA ALA A 149 -4.70 19.26 -3.98
C ALA A 149 -3.65 18.37 -4.66
N ALA A 150 -2.54 18.09 -3.99
CA ALA A 150 -1.50 17.20 -4.50
C ALA A 150 -2.03 15.78 -4.72
N GLY A 151 -2.78 15.22 -3.77
CA GLY A 151 -3.34 13.88 -3.91
C GLY A 151 -4.42 13.78 -4.99
N VAL A 152 -5.26 14.81 -5.13
CA VAL A 152 -6.27 14.88 -6.22
C VAL A 152 -5.58 14.97 -7.57
N LEU A 153 -4.54 15.80 -7.70
CA LEU A 153 -3.75 15.90 -8.93
C LEU A 153 -3.04 14.58 -9.26
N ALA A 154 -2.50 13.90 -8.24
CA ALA A 154 -1.82 12.62 -8.41
C ALA A 154 -2.76 11.54 -8.96
N TYR A 155 -3.77 11.17 -8.17
CA TYR A 155 -4.61 10.01 -8.49
C TYR A 155 -5.77 10.36 -9.42
N GLY A 156 -6.34 11.56 -9.31
CA GLY A 156 -7.35 12.03 -10.28
C GLY A 156 -6.73 12.30 -11.65
N GLY A 157 -5.51 12.86 -11.68
CA GLY A 157 -4.77 13.05 -12.93
C GLY A 157 -4.33 11.73 -13.57
N ALA A 158 -3.88 10.75 -12.77
CA ALA A 158 -3.57 9.41 -13.26
C ALA A 158 -4.82 8.72 -13.84
N ALA A 159 -5.95 8.72 -13.14
CA ALA A 159 -7.20 8.17 -13.66
C ALA A 159 -7.63 8.83 -14.98
N ALA A 160 -7.51 10.16 -15.07
CA ALA A 160 -7.82 10.89 -16.30
C ALA A 160 -6.85 10.53 -17.44
N ALA A 161 -5.56 10.38 -17.16
CA ALA A 161 -4.56 9.99 -18.15
C ALA A 161 -4.87 8.61 -18.74
N GLU A 162 -5.18 7.61 -17.90
CA GLU A 162 -5.58 6.27 -18.33
C GLU A 162 -6.83 6.28 -19.22
N VAL A 163 -7.86 7.05 -18.85
CA VAL A 163 -9.08 7.17 -19.66
C VAL A 163 -8.79 7.84 -21.00
N LEU A 164 -7.96 8.88 -21.02
CA LEU A 164 -7.59 9.59 -22.25
C LEU A 164 -6.75 8.72 -23.18
N ASP A 165 -5.83 7.93 -22.63
CA ASP A 165 -5.00 6.98 -23.39
C ASP A 165 -5.87 5.94 -24.11
N VAL A 166 -6.84 5.36 -23.41
CA VAL A 166 -7.80 4.39 -23.99
C VAL A 166 -8.69 5.01 -25.07
N LEU A 167 -8.93 6.32 -25.01
CA LEU A 167 -9.67 7.06 -26.02
C LEU A 167 -8.78 7.59 -27.16
N ASP A 168 -7.51 7.17 -27.21
CA ASP A 168 -6.47 7.65 -28.14
C ASP A 168 -6.32 9.18 -28.16
N TRP A 169 -6.66 9.84 -27.04
CA TRP A 169 -6.54 11.28 -26.92
C TRP A 169 -5.10 11.66 -26.56
N PRO A 170 -4.51 12.69 -27.19
CA PRO A 170 -3.14 13.08 -26.90
C PRO A 170 -2.97 13.52 -25.44
N VAL A 171 -2.26 12.70 -24.66
CA VAL A 171 -1.83 13.04 -23.30
C VAL A 171 -0.44 13.66 -23.34
N PRO A 172 -0.21 14.83 -22.70
CA PRO A 172 1.12 15.40 -22.64
C PRO A 172 2.10 14.47 -21.93
N ARG A 173 3.29 14.25 -22.52
CA ARG A 173 4.33 13.36 -21.96
C ARG A 173 4.77 13.72 -20.53
N TRP A 174 4.61 14.97 -20.12
CA TRP A 174 4.98 15.44 -18.80
C TRP A 174 3.89 15.16 -17.73
N LEU A 175 2.66 14.82 -18.14
CA LEU A 175 1.54 14.64 -17.21
C LEU A 175 1.78 13.51 -16.20
N PRO A 176 2.24 12.29 -16.61
CA PRO A 176 2.53 11.22 -15.66
C PRO A 176 3.58 11.62 -14.62
N LEU A 177 4.61 12.38 -15.05
CA LEU A 177 5.66 12.88 -14.15
C LEU A 177 5.11 13.87 -13.13
N VAL A 178 4.22 14.77 -13.55
CA VAL A 178 3.54 15.71 -12.64
C VAL A 178 2.63 14.97 -11.65
N CYS A 179 1.86 13.99 -12.12
CA CYS A 179 1.02 13.17 -11.25
C CYS A 179 1.85 12.36 -10.24
N GLY A 180 2.96 11.75 -10.68
CA GLY A 180 3.89 11.03 -9.81
C GLY A 180 4.50 11.93 -8.74
N LEU A 181 5.01 13.11 -9.13
CA LEU A 181 5.55 14.08 -8.18
C LEU A 181 4.50 14.57 -7.18
N ALA A 182 3.28 14.84 -7.65
CA ALA A 182 2.17 15.21 -6.78
C ALA A 182 1.83 14.08 -5.78
N GLY A 183 1.93 12.82 -6.21
CA GLY A 183 1.75 11.65 -5.35
C GLY A 183 2.81 11.55 -4.26
N LEU A 184 4.08 11.79 -4.60
CA LEU A 184 5.18 11.84 -3.62
C LEU A 184 4.98 12.97 -2.60
N ILE A 185 4.60 14.16 -3.05
CA ILE A 185 4.31 15.31 -2.17
C ILE A 185 3.16 14.97 -1.23
N TRP A 186 2.07 14.39 -1.76
CA TRP A 186 0.94 13.96 -0.95
C TRP A 186 1.37 12.95 0.13
N MET A 187 2.14 11.92 -0.25
CA MET A 187 2.61 10.88 0.64
C MET A 187 3.49 11.45 1.76
N VAL A 188 4.42 12.36 1.45
CA VAL A 188 5.24 13.07 2.46
C VAL A 188 4.36 13.81 3.47
N LEU A 189 3.36 14.55 3.00
CA LEU A 189 2.47 15.33 3.86
C LEU A 189 1.62 14.42 4.75
N VAL A 190 1.06 13.33 4.18
CA VAL A 190 0.29 12.33 4.93
C VAL A 190 1.14 11.69 6.02
N LEU A 191 2.35 11.23 5.70
CA LEU A 191 3.25 10.61 6.68
C LEU A 191 3.63 11.58 7.80
N ARG A 192 3.84 12.86 7.46
CA ARG A 192 4.09 13.92 8.45
C ARG A 192 2.89 14.13 9.36
N ALA A 193 1.67 14.11 8.82
CA ALA A 193 0.45 14.22 9.62
C ALA A 193 0.27 13.01 10.53
N GLN A 194 0.41 11.79 10.00
CA GLN A 194 0.30 10.55 10.77
C GLN A 194 1.30 10.51 11.94
N ARG A 195 2.54 10.93 11.69
CA ARG A 195 3.59 10.99 12.72
C ARG A 195 3.24 11.94 13.87
N ARG A 196 2.51 13.03 13.59
CA ARG A 196 2.14 14.05 14.59
C ARG A 196 0.88 13.71 15.36
N ASP A 197 -0.07 13.07 14.71
CA ASP A 197 -1.37 12.77 15.28
C ASP A 197 -1.31 11.78 16.46
N GLY A 198 -0.31 10.90 16.49
CA GLY A 198 -0.08 9.98 17.60
C GLY A 198 -0.99 8.75 17.63
N ARG A 199 -2.06 8.73 16.83
CA ARG A 199 -2.90 7.53 16.62
C ARG A 199 -2.22 6.43 15.80
N TRP A 200 -1.18 6.76 15.04
CA TRP A 200 -0.42 5.79 14.24
C TRP A 200 0.88 5.39 14.94
N GLN A 201 1.20 4.10 14.89
CA GLN A 201 2.46 3.62 15.42
C GLN A 201 3.61 4.08 14.52
N ARG A 202 4.77 4.34 15.14
CA ARG A 202 5.99 4.72 14.41
C ARG A 202 6.38 3.71 13.33
N THR A 203 6.11 2.42 13.56
CA THR A 203 6.39 1.37 12.59
C THR A 203 5.53 1.49 11.33
N THR A 204 4.25 1.86 11.45
CA THR A 204 3.38 2.12 10.30
C THR A 204 3.88 3.29 9.47
N VAL A 205 4.24 4.41 10.12
CA VAL A 205 4.85 5.55 9.42
C VAL A 205 6.16 5.14 8.74
N LEU A 206 6.98 4.29 9.38
CA LEU A 206 8.23 3.81 8.79
C LEU A 206 8.01 2.98 7.52
N TYR A 207 6.98 2.12 7.47
CA TYR A 207 6.62 1.40 6.23
C TYR A 207 6.26 2.36 5.11
N GLY A 208 5.49 3.41 5.41
CA GLY A 208 5.16 4.43 4.41
C GLY A 208 6.37 5.25 3.97
N VAL A 209 7.29 5.59 4.88
CA VAL A 209 8.56 6.25 4.53
C VAL A 209 9.43 5.33 3.67
N ALA A 210 9.53 4.04 4.01
CA ALA A 210 10.30 3.07 3.24
C ALA A 210 9.73 2.89 1.83
N SER A 211 8.41 2.83 1.69
CA SER A 211 7.72 2.83 0.39
C SER A 211 8.02 4.12 -0.41
N LEU A 212 7.90 5.29 0.22
CA LEU A 212 8.24 6.58 -0.39
C LEU A 212 9.69 6.64 -0.89
N VAL A 213 10.64 6.18 -0.08
CA VAL A 213 12.06 6.11 -0.47
C VAL A 213 12.22 5.13 -1.62
N GLY A 214 11.54 3.97 -1.60
CA GLY A 214 11.50 3.04 -2.72
C GLY A 214 11.11 3.74 -4.02
N PHE A 215 9.95 4.40 -4.07
CA PHE A 215 9.51 5.15 -5.26
C PHE A 215 10.48 6.26 -5.68
N GLY A 216 11.04 7.01 -4.71
CA GLY A 216 11.99 8.08 -4.98
C GLY A 216 13.34 7.60 -5.50
N SER A 217 13.85 6.49 -4.97
CA SER A 217 15.12 5.87 -5.39
C SER A 217 15.00 5.18 -6.74
N VAL A 218 13.84 4.59 -7.04
CA VAL A 218 13.52 4.00 -8.35
C VAL A 218 13.56 5.06 -9.46
N GLY A 219 13.05 6.27 -9.19
CA GLY A 219 13.15 7.41 -10.10
C GLY A 219 14.59 7.81 -10.48
N TRP A 220 15.54 7.62 -9.56
CA TRP A 220 16.97 7.88 -9.82
C TRP A 220 17.64 6.72 -10.57
N LEU A 221 17.31 5.46 -10.23
CA LEU A 221 17.82 4.27 -10.90
C LEU A 221 17.30 4.12 -12.35
N LEU A 222 16.11 4.64 -12.64
CA LEU A 222 15.56 4.81 -14.00
C LEU A 222 16.51 5.56 -14.95
N ALA A 223 17.38 6.41 -14.42
CA ALA A 223 18.38 7.11 -15.22
C ALA A 223 19.66 6.29 -15.46
N SER A 224 19.85 5.15 -14.79
CA SER A 224 21.11 4.40 -14.80
C SER A 224 21.02 2.94 -15.29
N GLU A 225 20.04 2.13 -14.88
CA GLU A 225 20.00 0.69 -15.23
C GLU A 225 18.56 0.13 -15.27
N GLY A 226 18.14 -0.42 -16.41
CA GLY A 226 16.74 -0.81 -16.66
C GLY A 226 16.25 -2.08 -15.97
N ASN A 227 17.12 -3.01 -15.57
CA ASN A 227 16.71 -4.34 -15.09
C ASN A 227 16.45 -4.43 -13.57
N VAL A 228 16.87 -3.43 -12.78
CA VAL A 228 16.63 -3.36 -11.32
C VAL A 228 15.33 -2.62 -10.98
N TYR A 229 14.66 -2.09 -12.00
CA TYR A 229 13.53 -1.19 -11.89
C TYR A 229 12.28 -1.89 -11.34
N ASP A 230 11.86 -2.97 -11.99
CA ASP A 230 10.60 -3.66 -11.66
C ASP A 230 10.66 -4.25 -10.25
N ASP A 231 11.81 -4.79 -9.84
CA ASP A 231 11.99 -5.40 -8.52
C ASP A 231 11.91 -4.37 -7.37
N ALA A 232 12.51 -3.20 -7.56
CA ALA A 232 12.50 -2.13 -6.56
C ALA A 232 11.12 -1.46 -6.45
N MET A 233 10.43 -1.29 -7.59
CA MET A 233 9.05 -0.79 -7.63
C MET A 233 8.11 -1.75 -6.90
N THR A 234 8.24 -3.04 -7.18
CA THR A 234 7.48 -4.12 -6.54
C THR A 234 7.65 -4.15 -5.02
N ALA A 235 8.88 -3.94 -4.53
CA ALA A 235 9.12 -3.84 -3.08
C ALA A 235 8.49 -2.57 -2.48
N ALA A 236 8.56 -1.42 -3.17
CA ALA A 236 7.93 -0.18 -2.74
C ALA A 236 6.41 -0.30 -2.67
N ASP A 237 5.82 -1.03 -3.62
CA ASP A 237 4.42 -1.40 -3.69
C ASP A 237 4.01 -2.29 -2.50
N ALA A 238 4.73 -3.38 -2.26
CA ALA A 238 4.47 -4.23 -1.10
C ALA A 238 4.49 -3.43 0.23
N LEU A 239 5.43 -2.49 0.37
CA LEU A 239 5.51 -1.59 1.52
C LEU A 239 4.35 -0.57 1.59
N MET A 240 3.90 -0.05 0.44
CA MET A 240 2.72 0.82 0.34
C MET A 240 1.47 0.06 0.82
N MET A 241 1.27 -1.16 0.34
CA MET A 241 0.16 -2.02 0.75
C MET A 241 0.17 -2.28 2.26
N ILE A 242 1.34 -2.59 2.84
CA ILE A 242 1.52 -2.74 4.29
C ILE A 242 1.14 -1.45 5.01
N TRP A 243 1.62 -0.31 4.53
CA TRP A 243 1.31 0.98 5.13
C TRP A 243 -0.20 1.29 5.10
N LEU A 244 -0.89 1.04 3.98
CA LEU A 244 -2.34 1.21 3.85
C LEU A 244 -3.10 0.32 4.83
N ALA A 245 -2.80 -0.99 4.82
CA ALA A 245 -3.49 -1.95 5.68
C ALA A 245 -3.26 -1.66 7.17
N ARG A 246 -2.02 -1.34 7.55
CA ARG A 246 -1.70 -0.99 8.94
C ARG A 246 -2.34 0.32 9.36
N SER A 247 -2.38 1.31 8.48
CA SER A 247 -3.11 2.57 8.73
C SER A 247 -4.60 2.30 8.99
N ALA A 248 -5.21 1.37 8.24
CA ALA A 248 -6.59 0.93 8.46
C ALA A 248 -6.77 0.17 9.78
N HIS A 249 -5.80 -0.67 10.15
CA HIS A 249 -5.81 -1.43 11.41
C HIS A 249 -5.72 -0.53 12.63
N GLU A 250 -4.83 0.46 12.59
CA GLU A 250 -4.54 1.35 13.71
C GLU A 250 -5.64 2.37 13.97
N LEU A 251 -6.40 2.77 12.92
CA LEU A 251 -7.62 3.55 13.08
C LEU A 251 -8.64 2.86 14.00
N ALA A 252 -8.63 1.53 14.07
CA ALA A 252 -9.50 0.74 14.93
C ALA A 252 -8.78 0.15 16.16
N ASP A 253 -7.57 0.60 16.49
CA ASP A 253 -6.84 0.10 17.65
C ASP A 253 -7.45 0.65 18.95
N PRO A 254 -7.94 -0.21 19.86
CA PRO A 254 -8.53 0.20 21.13
C PRO A 254 -7.59 1.03 22.02
N ARG A 255 -6.27 0.93 21.81
CA ARG A 255 -5.27 1.68 22.58
C ARG A 255 -5.39 3.20 22.44
N HIS A 256 -6.06 3.69 21.39
CA HIS A 256 -6.20 5.12 21.13
C HIS A 256 -7.53 5.68 21.65
N GLN A 257 -8.34 4.89 22.37
CA GLN A 257 -9.41 5.46 23.19
C GLN A 257 -8.78 6.20 24.37
N LEU A 258 -9.13 7.48 24.51
CA LEU A 258 -8.90 8.24 25.74
C LEU A 258 -9.47 7.41 26.89
N ALA A 259 -8.66 7.18 27.93
CA ALA A 259 -9.14 6.56 29.15
C ALA A 259 -10.37 7.34 29.64
N PRO A 260 -11.42 6.67 30.15
CA PRO A 260 -12.53 7.36 30.78
C PRO A 260 -11.99 8.35 31.82
N PRO A 261 -12.57 9.55 31.94
CA PRO A 261 -12.15 10.49 32.97
C PRO A 261 -12.20 9.77 34.32
N SER A 262 -11.10 9.82 35.08
CA SER A 262 -11.05 9.22 36.41
C SER A 262 -12.25 9.68 37.21
N PRO A 263 -13.00 8.78 37.88
CA PRO A 263 -14.12 9.19 38.71
C PRO A 263 -13.61 10.22 39.71
N LEU A 264 -14.23 11.40 39.72
CA LEU A 264 -13.91 12.45 40.67
C LEU A 264 -14.01 11.85 42.08
N PRO A 265 -13.04 12.14 42.98
CA PRO A 265 -13.14 11.68 44.36
C PRO A 265 -14.50 12.12 44.91
N ALA A 266 -15.26 11.16 45.44
CA ALA A 266 -16.56 11.46 46.05
C ALA A 266 -16.36 12.58 47.08
N GLN A 267 -17.05 13.71 46.89
CA GLN A 267 -17.03 14.76 47.88
C GLN A 267 -17.61 14.19 49.19
N PRO A 268 -16.92 14.36 50.33
CA PRO A 268 -17.46 13.96 51.62
C PRO A 268 -18.77 14.70 51.84
N GLN A 269 -19.84 13.93 52.13
CA GLN A 269 -21.11 14.51 52.56
C GLN A 269 -20.86 15.21 53.89
N SER A 270 -21.05 16.53 53.90
CA SER A 270 -21.01 17.40 55.09
C SER A 270 -22.28 17.28 55.90
#